data_AF-A0A6N7KU39-F1
#
_entry.id   AF-A0A6N7KU39-F1
#
_cell.length_a   1.000
_cell.length_b   1.000
_cell.length_c   1.000
_cell.angle_alpha   90.00
_cell.angle_beta   90.00
_cell.angle_gamma   90.00
#
_symmetry.space_group_name_H-M   'P 1'
#
loop_
_entity.id
_entity.type
_entity.pdbx_description
1 polymer ?
#
loop_
_entity_poly.entity_id
_entity_poly.type
_entity_poly.pdbx_seq_one_letter_code
_entity_poly.pdbx_strand_id
1 'polypeptide(L)'
;MLDLHVLLYCYVQGVAVHVEREARAQADTGLTEEQWMDQQTPALAALVNAARYPVFARTIARAGAAEGGYDLDLDALFAFGLGPLLDGVAAMIEAA
;
A
#
# COMPACT_ATOMS: atom_id res chain seq x y z
N MET A 1 16.23 -18.53 12.98
CA MET A 1 17.18 -17.91 12.03
C MET A 1 16.75 -18.04 10.58
N LEU A 2 16.46 -19.25 10.06
CA LEU A 2 15.96 -19.41 8.68
C LEU A 2 14.60 -18.71 8.46
N ASP A 3 13.66 -18.90 9.38
CA ASP A 3 12.31 -18.30 9.28
C ASP A 3 12.34 -16.76 9.26
N LEU A 4 13.29 -16.15 9.97
CA LEU A 4 13.54 -14.70 9.96
C LEU A 4 14.03 -14.21 8.60
N HIS A 5 14.94 -14.93 7.96
CA HIS A 5 15.37 -14.62 6.60
C HIS A 5 14.24 -14.74 5.59
N VAL A 6 13.44 -15.81 5.69
CA VAL A 6 12.29 -16.03 4.80
C VAL A 6 11.25 -14.93 5.01
N LEU A 7 10.96 -14.54 6.26
CA LEU A 7 10.06 -13.45 6.58
C LEU A 7 10.49 -12.13 5.93
N LEU A 8 11.76 -11.75 6.10
CA LEU A 8 12.31 -10.53 5.52
C LEU A 8 12.28 -10.58 3.98
N TYR A 9 12.65 -11.72 3.38
CA TYR A 9 12.57 -11.93 1.94
C TYR A 9 11.13 -11.76 1.42
N CYS A 10 10.15 -12.39 2.09
CA CYS A 10 8.75 -12.28 1.71
C CYS A 10 8.23 -10.84 1.84
N TYR A 11 8.68 -10.08 2.84
CA TYR A 11 8.33 -8.67 2.97
C TYR A 11 8.86 -7.85 1.77
N VAL A 12 10.15 -7.98 1.46
CA VAL A 12 10.80 -7.28 0.34
C VAL A 12 10.14 -7.65 -0.98
N GLN A 13 9.98 -8.95 -1.25
CA GLN A 13 9.36 -9.44 -2.47
C GLN A 13 7.90 -8.99 -2.57
N GLY A 14 7.17 -9.01 -1.46
CA GLY A 14 5.77 -8.61 -1.39
C GLY A 14 5.57 -7.17 -1.88
N VAL A 15 6.40 -6.24 -1.42
CA VAL A 15 6.36 -4.84 -1.87
C VAL A 15 6.87 -4.70 -3.30
N ALA A 16 8.00 -5.34 -3.64
CA ALA A 16 8.63 -5.21 -4.96
C ALA A 16 7.73 -5.70 -6.12
N VAL A 17 6.88 -6.70 -5.88
CA VAL A 17 5.93 -7.19 -6.89
C VAL A 17 4.93 -6.12 -7.33
N HIS A 18 4.64 -5.11 -6.50
CA HIS A 18 3.72 -4.02 -6.87
C HIS A 18 4.32 -3.08 -7.92
N VAL A 19 5.61 -2.79 -7.85
CA VAL A 19 6.34 -1.96 -8.84
C VAL A 19 6.18 -2.52 -10.25
N GLU A 20 6.43 -3.83 -10.41
CA GLU A 20 6.30 -4.49 -11.71
C GLU A 20 4.84 -4.56 -12.19
N ARG A 21 3.87 -4.65 -11.26
CA ARG A 21 2.44 -4.64 -11.61
C ARG A 21 2.02 -3.28 -12.14
N GLU A 22 2.47 -2.19 -11.51
CA GLU A 22 2.21 -0.83 -11.96
C GLU A 22 2.84 -0.56 -13.32
N ALA A 23 4.11 -0.94 -13.51
CA ALA A 23 4.80 -0.81 -14.79
C ALA A 23 4.06 -1.55 -15.92
N ARG A 24 3.57 -2.77 -15.65
CA ARG A 24 2.75 -3.52 -16.63
C ARG A 24 1.40 -2.87 -16.88
N ALA A 25 0.69 -2.43 -15.85
CA ALA A 25 -0.60 -1.76 -16.00
C ALA A 25 -0.48 -0.49 -16.87
N GLN A 26 0.58 0.29 -16.67
CA GLN A 26 0.87 1.45 -17.49
C GLN A 26 1.25 1.06 -18.93
N ALA A 27 2.04 0.00 -19.13
CA ALA A 27 2.38 -0.49 -20.46
C ALA A 27 1.15 -1.00 -21.25
N ASP A 28 0.23 -1.69 -20.57
CA ASP A 28 -0.96 -2.29 -21.18
C ASP A 28 -2.06 -1.24 -21.47
N THR A 29 -2.23 -0.26 -20.59
CA THR A 29 -3.30 0.75 -20.70
C THR A 29 -2.86 2.07 -21.31
N GLY A 30 -1.55 2.37 -21.28
CA GLY A 30 -0.98 3.67 -21.63
C GLY A 30 -1.24 4.78 -20.61
N LEU A 31 -1.89 4.48 -19.47
CA LEU A 31 -2.24 5.46 -18.46
C LEU A 31 -1.19 5.51 -17.36
N THR A 32 -0.82 6.72 -16.93
CA THR A 32 -0.11 6.90 -15.65
C THR A 32 -1.04 6.59 -14.48
N GLU A 33 -0.48 6.38 -13.29
CA GLU A 33 -1.26 6.17 -12.06
C GLU A 33 -2.26 7.32 -11.81
N GLU A 34 -1.80 8.58 -11.91
CA GLU A 34 -2.63 9.77 -11.74
C GLU A 34 -3.80 9.78 -12.75
N GLN A 35 -3.53 9.50 -14.02
CA GLN A 35 -4.56 9.46 -15.06
C GLN A 35 -5.57 8.31 -14.84
N TRP A 36 -5.09 7.18 -14.32
CA TRP A 36 -5.97 6.08 -13.95
C TRP A 36 -6.86 6.46 -12.76
N MET A 37 -6.30 7.10 -11.73
CA MET A 37 -7.02 7.58 -10.55
C MET A 37 -8.09 8.62 -10.90
N ASP A 38 -7.78 9.57 -11.79
CA ASP A 38 -8.74 10.54 -12.30
C ASP A 38 -9.96 9.85 -12.94
N GLN A 39 -9.72 8.79 -13.73
CA GLN A 39 -10.79 8.01 -14.34
C GLN A 39 -11.61 7.20 -13.33
N GLN A 40 -10.99 6.74 -12.23
CA GLN A 40 -11.68 5.95 -11.20
C GLN A 40 -12.44 6.80 -10.17
N THR A 41 -12.14 8.09 -10.07
CA THR A 41 -12.74 9.00 -9.07
C THR A 41 -14.27 8.94 -9.02
N PRO A 42 -15.02 8.94 -10.14
CA PRO A 42 -16.48 8.85 -10.11
C PRO A 42 -16.99 7.51 -9.55
N ALA A 43 -16.34 6.40 -9.92
CA ALA A 43 -16.69 5.07 -9.43
C ALA A 43 -16.39 4.93 -7.93
N LEU A 44 -15.25 5.46 -7.48
CA LEU A 44 -14.89 5.52 -6.07
C LEU A 44 -15.90 6.34 -5.26
N ALA A 45 -16.31 7.52 -5.77
CA ALA A 45 -17.33 8.35 -5.14
C ALA A 45 -18.68 7.62 -5.02
N ALA A 46 -19.09 6.85 -6.03
CA ALA A 46 -20.31 6.05 -5.98
C ALA A 46 -20.25 4.97 -4.88
N LEU A 47 -19.08 4.32 -4.70
CA LEU A 47 -18.87 3.32 -3.64
C LEU A 47 -18.87 3.92 -2.24
N VAL A 48 -18.25 5.09 -2.06
CA VAL A 48 -18.20 5.80 -0.77
C VAL A 48 -19.58 6.30 -0.36
N ASN A 49 -20.37 6.79 -1.33
CA ASN A 49 -21.75 7.27 -1.08
C ASN A 49 -22.78 6.13 -0.95
N ALA A 50 -22.42 4.91 -1.33
CA ALA A 50 -23.27 3.75 -1.11
C ALA A 50 -23.29 3.40 0.38
N ALA A 51 -24.48 3.46 1.00
CA ALA A 51 -24.70 3.06 2.40
C ALA A 51 -24.32 1.59 2.72
N ARG A 52 -23.99 0.80 1.69
CA ARG A 52 -23.61 -0.61 1.77
C ARG A 52 -22.21 -0.85 2.35
N TYR A 53 -21.29 0.11 2.27
CA TYR A 53 -19.89 -0.08 2.67
C TYR A 53 -19.40 0.95 3.69
N PRO A 54 -20.00 1.00 4.90
CA PRO A 54 -19.73 2.06 5.88
C PRO A 54 -18.30 2.07 6.41
N VAL A 55 -17.63 0.92 6.47
CA VAL A 55 -16.22 0.84 6.91
C VAL A 55 -15.30 1.41 5.83
N PHE A 56 -15.51 1.01 4.57
CA PHE A 56 -14.73 1.48 3.43
C PHE A 56 -14.85 3.01 3.28
N ALA A 57 -16.09 3.53 3.30
CA ALA A 57 -16.35 4.96 3.21
C ALA A 57 -15.61 5.76 4.30
N ARG A 58 -15.61 5.27 5.54
CA ARG A 58 -14.88 5.91 6.64
C ARG A 58 -13.36 5.87 6.46
N THR A 59 -12.82 4.76 5.95
CA THR A 59 -11.37 4.62 5.70
C THR A 59 -10.92 5.58 4.61
N ILE A 60 -11.64 5.63 3.48
CA ILE A 60 -11.33 6.55 2.37
C ILE A 60 -11.47 8.01 2.81
N ALA A 61 -12.52 8.35 3.57
CA ALA A 61 -12.68 9.71 4.09
C ALA A 61 -11.51 10.13 4.98
N ARG A 62 -10.94 9.21 5.78
CA ARG A 62 -9.75 9.51 6.60
C ARG A 62 -8.48 9.63 5.76
N ALA A 63 -8.32 8.75 4.78
CA ALA A 63 -7.20 8.80 3.84
C ALA A 63 -7.19 10.12 3.04
N GLY A 64 -8.35 10.55 2.55
CA GLY A 64 -8.51 11.81 1.80
C GLY A 64 -8.53 13.08 2.64
N ALA A 65 -8.72 12.99 3.97
CA ALA A 65 -8.74 14.15 4.88
C ALA A 65 -7.33 14.60 5.33
N ALA A 66 -6.28 13.84 5.03
CA ALA A 66 -4.91 14.32 5.14
C ALA A 66 -4.66 15.42 4.09
N GLU A 67 -3.88 16.45 4.41
CA GLU A 67 -3.48 17.45 3.41
C GLU A 67 -2.74 16.74 2.26
N GLY A 68 -3.32 16.74 1.06
CA GLY A 68 -2.81 16.00 -0.11
C GLY A 68 -3.41 14.61 -0.33
N GLY A 69 -4.24 14.09 0.58
CA GLY A 69 -4.77 12.72 0.50
C GLY A 69 -3.72 11.64 0.77
N TYR A 70 -4.14 10.37 0.75
CA TYR A 70 -3.22 9.25 0.79
C TYR A 70 -2.75 8.94 -0.62
N ASP A 71 -1.48 9.19 -0.88
CA ASP A 71 -0.78 8.79 -2.10
C ASP A 71 0.06 7.55 -1.79
N LEU A 72 -0.08 6.49 -2.60
CA LEU A 72 0.59 5.23 -2.36
C LEU A 72 2.00 5.29 -2.94
N ASP A 73 2.94 5.78 -2.13
CA ASP A 73 4.37 5.69 -2.44
C ASP A 73 4.92 4.34 -1.94
N LEU A 74 5.29 3.47 -2.88
CA LEU A 74 5.85 2.14 -2.57
C LEU A 74 7.21 2.20 -1.85
N ASP A 75 8.03 3.22 -2.11
CA ASP A 75 9.32 3.40 -1.43
C ASP A 75 9.10 3.84 0.01
N ALA A 76 8.17 4.78 0.22
CA ALA A 76 7.77 5.20 1.57
C ALA A 76 7.11 4.05 2.35
N LEU A 77 6.26 3.25 1.71
CA LEU A 77 5.62 2.08 2.32
C LEU A 77 6.64 1.00 2.68
N PHE A 78 7.63 0.77 1.82
CA PHE A 78 8.74 -0.15 2.09
C PHE A 78 9.54 0.29 3.33
N ALA A 79 9.95 1.57 3.37
CA ALA A 79 10.70 2.09 4.50
C ALA A 79 9.87 2.05 5.80
N PHE A 80 8.59 2.43 5.72
CA PHE A 80 7.67 2.41 6.85
C PHE A 80 7.49 1.01 7.42
N GLY A 81 7.26 -0.01 6.59
CA GLY A 81 7.02 -1.36 7.09
C GLY A 81 8.30 -2.09 7.52
N LEU A 82 9.44 -1.77 6.91
CA LEU A 82 10.73 -2.37 7.26
C LEU A 82 11.14 -2.00 8.70
N GLY A 83 10.91 -0.76 9.14
CA GLY A 83 11.27 -0.32 10.49
C GLY A 83 10.65 -1.18 11.60
N PRO A 84 9.31 -1.20 11.76
CA PRO A 84 8.63 -2.01 12.76
C PRO A 84 8.89 -3.51 12.63
N LEU A 85 9.12 -4.00 11.41
CA LEU A 85 9.52 -5.39 11.19
C LEU A 85 10.87 -5.67 11.87
N LEU A 86 11.88 -4.86 11.58
CA LEU A 86 13.22 -5.01 12.16
C LEU A 86 13.23 -4.76 13.67
N ASP A 87 12.44 -3.80 14.17
CA ASP A 87 12.27 -3.56 15.61
C ASP A 87 11.71 -4.80 16.32
N GLY A 88 10.70 -5.44 15.73
CA GLY A 88 10.15 -6.70 16.23
C GLY A 88 11.17 -7.84 16.23
N VAL A 89 11.98 -7.95 15.18
CA VAL A 89 13.08 -8.92 15.11
C VAL A 89 14.12 -8.66 16.20
N ALA A 90 14.52 -7.41 16.40
CA ALA A 90 15.50 -7.03 17.42
C ALA A 90 15.01 -7.43 18.82
N ALA A 91 13.76 -7.12 19.16
CA ALA A 91 13.17 -7.48 20.44
C ALA A 91 13.14 -9.01 20.68
N MET A 92 12.90 -9.82 19.65
CA MET A 92 12.95 -11.28 19.75
C MET A 92 14.37 -11.81 20.02
N ILE A 93 15.39 -11.17 19.43
CA ILE A 93 16.79 -11.55 19.63
C ILE A 93 17.26 -11.14 21.01
N GLU A 94 16.91 -9.94 21.48
CA GLU A 94 17.28 -9.44 22.82
C GLU A 94 16.63 -10.22 23.96
N ALA A 95 15.46 -10.82 23.70
CA ALA A 95 14.75 -11.65 24.68
C ALA A 95 15.25 -13.11 24.75
N ALA A 96 16.17 -13.52 23.86
CA ALA A 96 16.75 -14.87 23.79
C ALA A 96 18.05 -14.99 24.59
#